data_AF-A0AAV4J096-F1
#
_entry.id   AF-A0AAV4J096-F1
#
_cell.length_a   1.000
_cell.length_b   1.000
_cell.length_c   1.000
_cell.angle_alpha   90.00
_cell.angle_beta   90.00
_cell.angle_gamma   90.00
#
_symmetry.space_group_name_H-M   'P 1'
#
loop_
_entity.id
_entity.type
_entity.pdbx_description
1 polymer ?
#
loop_
_entity_poly.entity_id
_entity_poly.type
_entity_poly.pdbx_seq_one_letter_code
_entity_poly.pdbx_strand_id
1 'polypeptide(L)'
;MGVLGGECKISKPKRGVILELAKKSDEEKLTKMKELGGIKVKVARDSFLNTLKGVINYKDLRGSEEKEFVDCIPSVISTSRIEIKRGDILIVDSPTPPSEVKAGYLPVKVRPYVPTPMRCFRCHRFGHGRDRCRRNLDLCVKCGEPGHRGEECDRSHKCIDCKGDHPASSKNCPKYLEQAILRYRAHNGDTFGQARAAVVVEVAKEVRPKLYAQAVRGGPARRVTAPVTTQNKTENLPIAQNSATKKARPTNDKPKANKTRTPNI
;
A
#
# COMPACT_ATOMS: atom_id res chain seq x y z
N MET A 1 6.95 -23.64 32.66
CA MET A 1 6.95 -24.38 31.38
C MET A 1 7.08 -23.38 30.24
N GLY A 2 8.31 -23.13 29.78
CA GLY A 2 8.56 -22.25 28.63
C GLY A 2 8.23 -23.00 27.34
N VAL A 3 7.25 -22.52 26.58
CA VAL A 3 6.81 -23.16 25.32
C VAL A 3 7.76 -22.84 24.17
N LEU A 4 8.50 -21.73 24.26
CA LEU A 4 9.41 -21.22 23.23
C LEU A 4 10.84 -21.17 23.77
N GLY A 5 11.79 -21.65 22.97
CA GLY A 5 13.20 -21.75 23.33
C GLY A 5 14.08 -20.65 22.72
N GLY A 6 13.49 -19.49 22.40
CA GLY A 6 14.18 -18.35 21.77
C GLY A 6 13.35 -17.07 21.72
N GLU A 7 13.97 -15.99 21.24
CA GLU A 7 13.28 -14.72 21.00
C GLU A 7 12.20 -14.88 19.91
N CYS A 8 11.00 -14.40 20.20
CA CYS A 8 9.86 -14.43 19.28
C CYS A 8 9.33 -13.01 19.10
N LYS A 9 9.18 -12.56 17.85
CA LYS A 9 8.53 -11.27 17.58
C LYS A 9 7.03 -11.49 17.46
N ILE A 10 6.27 -10.63 18.14
CA ILE A 10 4.81 -10.72 18.21
C ILE A 10 4.21 -9.54 17.46
N SER A 11 3.37 -9.83 16.46
CA SER A 11 2.58 -8.83 15.74
C SER A 11 1.09 -9.06 15.96
N LYS A 12 0.33 -7.99 16.18
CA LYS A 12 -1.11 -8.06 16.51
C LYS A 12 -1.94 -7.45 15.36
N PRO A 13 -2.32 -8.25 14.35
CA PRO A 13 -3.27 -7.80 13.34
C PRO A 13 -4.70 -7.68 13.92
N LYS A 14 -5.64 -7.15 13.11
CA LYS A 14 -7.06 -7.01 13.50
C LYS A 14 -7.75 -8.33 13.87
N ARG A 15 -7.21 -9.47 13.44
CA ARG A 15 -7.73 -10.81 13.73
C ARG A 15 -6.56 -11.72 14.07
N GLY A 16 -6.41 -12.05 15.35
CA GLY A 16 -5.39 -12.99 15.83
C GLY A 16 -4.04 -12.35 16.18
N VAL A 17 -3.05 -13.21 16.37
CA VAL A 17 -1.67 -12.86 16.75
C VAL A 17 -0.75 -13.61 15.78
N ILE A 18 0.22 -12.91 15.22
CA ILE A 18 1.27 -13.47 14.38
C ILE A 18 2.53 -13.60 15.23
N LEU A 19 3.15 -14.77 15.20
CA LEU A 19 4.39 -15.08 15.88
C LEU A 19 5.47 -15.34 14.83
N GLU A 20 6.54 -14.56 14.85
CA GLU A 20 7.75 -14.81 14.07
C GLU A 20 8.67 -15.68 14.93
N LEU A 21 8.98 -16.88 14.45
CA LEU A 21 9.73 -17.89 15.19
C LEU A 21 11.14 -17.98 14.62
N ALA A 22 12.15 -18.01 15.49
CA ALA A 22 13.55 -18.20 15.08
C ALA A 22 13.87 -19.68 14.78
N LYS A 23 13.12 -20.63 15.34
CA LYS A 23 13.42 -22.07 15.27
C LYS A 23 12.22 -22.87 14.78
N LYS A 24 12.47 -23.77 13.83
CA LYS A 24 11.47 -24.73 13.32
C LYS A 24 10.94 -25.67 14.42
N SER A 25 11.76 -25.99 15.43
CA SER A 25 11.35 -26.83 16.57
C SER A 25 10.21 -26.22 17.40
N ASP A 26 10.16 -24.90 17.50
CA ASP A 26 9.13 -24.21 18.27
C ASP A 26 7.81 -24.14 17.50
N GLU A 27 7.89 -24.13 16.17
CA GLU A 27 6.73 -24.22 15.29
C GLU A 27 5.96 -25.54 15.47
N GLU A 28 6.68 -26.66 15.56
CA GLU A 28 6.07 -27.99 15.76
C GLU A 28 5.35 -28.09 17.10
N LYS A 29 5.91 -27.48 18.14
CA LYS A 29 5.30 -27.42 19.48
C LYS A 29 4.03 -26.56 19.46
N LEU A 30 4.11 -25.38 18.84
CA LEU A 30 2.98 -24.45 18.73
C LEU A 30 1.84 -25.03 17.90
N THR A 31 2.15 -25.76 16.82
CA THR A 31 1.12 -26.38 15.97
C THR A 31 0.33 -27.47 16.72
N LYS A 32 0.95 -28.15 17.68
CA LYS A 32 0.30 -29.15 18.55
C LYS A 32 -0.51 -28.51 19.69
N MET A 33 -0.30 -27.22 19.97
CA MET A 33 -0.91 -26.50 21.09
C MET A 33 -2.36 -26.12 20.77
N LYS A 34 -3.28 -26.45 21.69
CA LYS A 34 -4.72 -26.13 21.57
C LYS A 34 -5.21 -25.11 22.60
N GLU A 35 -4.45 -24.91 23.67
CA GLU A 35 -4.81 -24.00 24.76
C GLU A 35 -3.58 -23.23 25.22
N LEU A 36 -3.73 -21.91 25.38
CA LEU A 36 -2.71 -21.01 25.88
C LEU A 36 -3.32 -20.21 27.05
N GLY A 37 -2.83 -20.46 28.26
CA GLY A 37 -3.34 -19.78 29.47
C GLY A 37 -4.83 -20.00 29.72
N GLY A 38 -5.35 -21.20 29.45
CA GLY A 38 -6.78 -21.53 29.58
C GLY A 38 -7.66 -21.00 28.45
N ILE A 39 -7.10 -20.28 27.47
CA ILE A 39 -7.81 -19.83 26.28
C ILE A 39 -7.60 -20.83 25.16
N LYS A 40 -8.69 -21.34 24.58
CA LYS A 40 -8.63 -22.19 23.39
C LYS A 40 -8.10 -21.38 22.21
N VAL A 41 -7.01 -21.85 21.62
CA VAL A 41 -6.34 -21.20 20.48
C VAL A 41 -6.29 -22.14 19.29
N LYS A 42 -6.46 -21.56 18.10
CA LYS A 42 -6.19 -22.26 16.83
C LYS A 42 -4.87 -21.73 16.29
N VAL A 43 -3.86 -22.59 16.31
CA VAL A 43 -2.56 -22.28 15.71
C VAL A 43 -2.54 -22.84 14.29
N ALA A 44 -2.12 -22.02 13.33
CA ALA A 44 -1.93 -22.42 11.95
C ALA A 44 -0.72 -21.68 11.39
N ARG A 45 0.04 -22.36 10.52
CA ARG A 45 1.12 -21.75 9.75
C ARG A 45 0.50 -20.74 8.79
N ASP A 46 1.03 -19.51 8.78
CA ASP A 46 0.52 -18.47 7.88
C ASP A 46 0.89 -18.82 6.43
N SER A 47 -0.10 -18.90 5.55
CA SER A 47 0.10 -19.32 4.16
C SER A 47 0.73 -18.24 3.28
N PHE A 48 0.81 -16.99 3.76
CA PHE A 48 1.26 -15.84 2.96
C PHE A 48 2.55 -15.20 3.48
N LEU A 49 2.81 -15.24 4.78
CA LEU A 49 4.02 -14.70 5.41
C LEU A 49 5.17 -15.71 5.42
N ASN A 50 4.87 -17.00 5.34
CA ASN A 50 5.88 -18.06 5.22
C ASN A 50 6.18 -18.43 3.76
N THR A 51 5.50 -17.80 2.81
CA THR A 51 5.69 -18.07 1.38
C THR A 51 6.17 -16.82 0.68
N LEU A 52 7.15 -17.00 -0.20
CA LEU A 52 7.63 -15.94 -1.07
C LEU A 52 7.52 -16.33 -2.52
N LYS A 53 7.28 -15.31 -3.34
CA LYS A 53 7.24 -15.45 -4.78
C LYS A 53 8.61 -15.09 -5.33
N GLY A 54 9.25 -16.04 -6.01
CA GLY A 54 10.45 -15.85 -6.80
C GLY A 54 10.12 -15.85 -8.29
N VAL A 55 10.97 -15.26 -9.11
CA VAL A 55 10.94 -15.34 -10.56
C VAL A 55 12.22 -16.00 -11.02
N ILE A 56 12.07 -17.03 -11.84
CA ILE A 56 13.13 -17.64 -12.60
C ILE A 56 12.99 -17.24 -14.06
N ASN A 57 14.12 -16.93 -14.69
CA ASN A 57 14.20 -16.81 -16.13
C ASN A 57 15.40 -17.64 -16.58
N TYR A 58 15.13 -18.86 -16.98
CA TYR A 58 16.13 -19.79 -17.48
C TYR A 58 15.66 -20.35 -18.81
N LYS A 59 16.54 -20.40 -19.82
CA LYS A 59 16.15 -20.79 -21.18
C LYS A 59 15.79 -22.28 -21.26
N ASP A 60 16.52 -23.11 -20.52
CA ASP A 60 16.41 -24.57 -20.59
C ASP A 60 15.19 -25.13 -19.84
N LEU A 61 14.58 -24.30 -18.97
CA LEU A 61 13.33 -24.62 -18.26
C LEU A 61 12.09 -24.08 -18.99
N ARG A 62 12.26 -23.53 -20.19
CA ARG A 62 11.13 -23.04 -21.01
C ARG A 62 10.37 -24.21 -21.58
N GLY A 63 9.07 -24.26 -21.32
CA GLY A 63 8.19 -25.30 -21.85
C GLY A 63 7.92 -26.42 -20.86
N SER A 64 8.68 -26.54 -19.78
CA SER A 64 8.41 -27.48 -18.69
C SER A 64 7.01 -27.27 -18.10
N GLU A 65 6.38 -28.36 -17.67
CA GLU A 65 5.08 -28.30 -17.01
C GLU A 65 5.23 -27.87 -15.54
N GLU A 66 4.18 -27.26 -14.97
CA GLU A 66 4.19 -26.80 -13.58
C GLU A 66 4.50 -27.92 -12.57
N LYS A 67 4.08 -29.16 -12.87
CA LYS A 67 4.35 -30.34 -12.04
C LYS A 67 5.83 -30.70 -11.98
N GLU A 68 6.51 -30.65 -13.13
CA GLU A 68 7.94 -30.97 -13.22
C GLU A 68 8.77 -30.04 -12.33
N PHE A 69 8.38 -28.77 -12.21
CA PHE A 69 9.08 -27.84 -11.33
C PHE A 69 8.93 -28.18 -9.85
N VAL A 70 7.73 -28.59 -9.43
CA VAL A 70 7.48 -28.98 -8.03
C VAL A 70 8.25 -30.26 -7.70
N ASP A 71 8.29 -31.22 -8.63
CA ASP A 71 9.02 -32.48 -8.44
C ASP A 71 10.55 -32.26 -8.46
N CYS A 72 11.07 -31.42 -9.36
CA CYS A 72 12.49 -31.16 -9.48
C CYS A 72 13.04 -30.23 -8.38
N ILE A 73 12.17 -29.49 -7.69
CA ILE A 73 12.54 -28.47 -6.72
C ILE A 73 11.76 -28.66 -5.41
N PRO A 74 12.33 -29.34 -4.40
CA PRO A 74 11.61 -29.67 -3.17
C PRO A 74 11.20 -28.46 -2.31
N SER A 75 11.77 -27.27 -2.55
CA SER A 75 11.41 -26.04 -1.82
C SER A 75 10.24 -25.26 -2.43
N VAL A 76 9.75 -25.67 -3.60
CA VAL A 76 8.69 -24.98 -4.33
C VAL A 76 7.34 -25.61 -4.01
N ILE A 77 6.38 -24.79 -3.59
CA ILE A 77 4.99 -25.20 -3.33
C ILE A 77 4.20 -25.25 -4.63
N SER A 78 4.39 -24.24 -5.48
CA SER A 78 3.65 -24.11 -6.74
C SER A 78 4.40 -23.20 -7.70
N THR A 79 4.11 -23.35 -8.98
CA THR A 79 4.68 -22.54 -10.06
C THR A 79 3.58 -21.93 -10.90
N SER A 80 3.84 -20.79 -11.51
CA SER A 80 2.92 -20.17 -12.47
C SER A 80 3.71 -19.42 -13.53
N ARG A 81 3.33 -19.56 -14.81
CA ARG A 81 4.08 -18.96 -15.92
C ARG A 81 3.70 -17.49 -16.14
N ILE A 82 4.70 -16.63 -16.42
CA ILE A 82 4.50 -15.22 -16.82
C ILE A 82 4.60 -15.10 -18.35
N GLU A 83 3.45 -14.96 -19.01
CA GLU A 83 3.38 -14.85 -20.47
C GLU A 83 4.14 -13.62 -21.01
N ILE A 84 3.98 -12.46 -20.38
CA ILE A 84 4.45 -11.16 -20.91
C ILE A 84 6.00 -11.03 -20.86
N LYS A 85 6.66 -11.69 -19.91
CA LYS A 85 8.11 -11.55 -19.68
C LYS A 85 8.91 -12.83 -19.93
N ARG A 86 8.28 -13.89 -20.46
CA ARG A 86 8.91 -15.19 -20.74
C ARG A 86 9.73 -15.71 -19.55
N GLY A 87 9.12 -15.72 -18.37
CA GLY A 87 9.71 -16.25 -17.15
C GLY A 87 8.66 -16.96 -16.32
N ASP A 88 9.10 -17.71 -15.31
CA ASP A 88 8.23 -18.50 -14.46
C ASP A 88 8.28 -17.94 -13.02
N ILE A 89 7.11 -17.78 -12.40
CA ILE A 89 6.98 -17.45 -10.97
C ILE A 89 7.03 -18.76 -10.20
N LEU A 90 7.99 -18.87 -9.30
CA LEU A 90 8.00 -19.89 -8.28
C LEU A 90 7.38 -19.34 -6.99
N ILE A 91 6.57 -20.16 -6.33
CA ILE A 91 6.13 -19.91 -4.97
C ILE A 91 6.92 -20.86 -4.08
N VAL A 92 7.78 -20.31 -3.24
CA VAL A 92 8.71 -21.04 -2.37
C VAL A 92 8.19 -21.01 -0.93
N ASP A 93 8.23 -22.15 -0.22
CA ASP A 93 7.93 -22.24 1.23
C ASP A 93 9.13 -21.74 2.05
N SER A 94 9.41 -20.45 1.95
CA SER A 94 10.49 -19.82 2.71
C SER A 94 10.13 -18.37 3.06
N PRO A 95 10.42 -17.92 4.30
CA PRO A 95 10.21 -16.54 4.72
C PRO A 95 11.20 -15.57 4.06
N THR A 96 12.33 -16.07 3.55
CA THR A 96 13.34 -15.29 2.82
C THR A 96 13.54 -15.85 1.42
N PRO A 97 13.66 -15.00 0.39
CA PRO A 97 13.79 -15.49 -0.97
C PRO A 97 15.18 -16.13 -1.13
N PRO A 98 15.28 -17.42 -1.52
CA PRO A 98 16.58 -18.01 -1.81
C PRO A 98 17.20 -17.28 -3.01
N SER A 99 18.51 -17.05 -2.98
CA SER A 99 19.24 -16.46 -4.12
C SER A 99 19.36 -17.44 -5.29
N GLU A 100 19.38 -18.73 -4.98
CA GLU A 100 19.59 -19.81 -5.94
C GLU A 100 18.83 -21.06 -5.49
N VAL A 101 18.31 -21.79 -6.47
CA VAL A 101 17.57 -23.03 -6.26
C VAL A 101 18.05 -24.04 -7.29
N LYS A 102 18.20 -25.30 -6.87
CA LYS A 102 18.60 -26.39 -7.77
C LYS A 102 17.37 -26.98 -8.44
N ALA A 103 17.31 -26.90 -9.77
CA ALA A 103 16.35 -27.63 -10.60
C ALA A 103 17.07 -28.86 -11.16
N GLY A 104 16.92 -30.00 -10.48
CA GLY A 104 17.75 -31.18 -10.75
C GLY A 104 19.24 -30.89 -10.52
N TYR A 105 20.04 -30.96 -11.57
CA TYR A 105 21.48 -30.65 -11.54
C TYR A 105 21.82 -29.19 -11.86
N LEU A 106 20.83 -28.38 -12.26
CA LEU A 106 21.05 -27.00 -12.70
C LEU A 106 20.90 -26.03 -11.53
N PRO A 107 21.90 -25.21 -11.21
CA PRO A 107 21.77 -24.12 -10.28
C PRO A 107 21.08 -22.93 -10.96
N VAL A 108 19.92 -22.53 -10.44
CA VAL A 108 19.08 -21.48 -11.06
C VAL A 108 18.91 -20.31 -10.11
N LYS A 109 19.29 -19.12 -10.57
CA LYS A 109 19.14 -17.88 -9.81
C LYS A 109 17.67 -17.49 -9.70
N VAL A 110 17.23 -17.26 -8.46
CA VAL A 110 15.88 -16.81 -8.16
C VAL A 110 15.92 -15.32 -7.80
N ARG A 111 15.06 -14.54 -8.47
CA ARG A 111 14.88 -13.12 -8.14
C ARG A 111 13.57 -12.94 -7.39
N PRO A 112 13.50 -12.12 -6.32
CA PRO A 112 12.24 -11.83 -5.68
C PRO A 112 11.21 -11.26 -6.67
N TYR A 113 10.00 -11.80 -6.66
CA TYR A 113 8.90 -11.27 -7.45
C TYR A 113 8.39 -9.99 -6.81
N VAL A 114 8.61 -8.87 -7.49
CA VAL A 114 8.06 -7.57 -7.11
C VAL A 114 6.79 -7.33 -7.93
N PRO A 115 5.58 -7.46 -7.33
CA PRO A 115 4.35 -7.15 -8.03
C PRO A 115 4.30 -5.65 -8.35
N THR A 116 3.52 -5.30 -9.39
CA THR A 116 3.13 -3.90 -9.61
C THR A 116 2.13 -3.48 -8.52
N PRO A 117 2.10 -2.20 -8.13
CA PRO A 117 1.24 -1.76 -7.04
C PRO A 117 -0.22 -1.90 -7.45
N MET A 118 -1.03 -2.49 -6.57
CA MET A 118 -2.46 -2.62 -6.84
C MET A 118 -3.10 -1.25 -6.92
N ARG A 119 -3.66 -0.96 -8.09
CA ARG A 119 -4.40 0.26 -8.39
C ARG A 119 -5.85 -0.11 -8.65
N CYS A 120 -6.76 0.65 -8.07
CA CYS A 120 -8.18 0.48 -8.33
C CYS A 120 -8.49 0.83 -9.79
N PHE A 121 -9.05 -0.09 -10.57
CA PHE A 121 -9.42 0.21 -11.96
C PHE A 121 -10.64 1.13 -12.07
N ARG A 122 -11.36 1.38 -10.96
CA ARG A 122 -12.47 2.34 -10.90
C ARG A 122 -12.02 3.76 -10.53
N CYS A 123 -11.27 3.92 -9.43
CA CYS A 123 -10.88 5.26 -8.96
C CYS A 123 -9.40 5.60 -9.16
N HIS A 124 -8.62 4.67 -9.70
CA HIS A 124 -7.19 4.80 -10.00
C HIS A 124 -6.26 5.18 -8.84
N ARG A 125 -6.74 5.13 -7.60
CA ARG A 125 -5.93 5.22 -6.38
C ARG A 125 -5.26 3.88 -6.06
N PHE A 126 -4.10 3.94 -5.42
CA PHE A 126 -3.42 2.76 -4.90
C PHE A 126 -4.09 2.19 -3.64
N GLY A 127 -3.80 0.91 -3.36
CA GLY A 127 -4.10 0.25 -2.08
C GLY A 127 -5.41 -0.53 -2.00
N HIS A 128 -6.26 -0.49 -3.04
CA HIS A 128 -7.46 -1.34 -3.11
C HIS A 128 -7.82 -1.71 -4.56
N GLY A 129 -8.51 -2.85 -4.72
CA GLY A 129 -9.07 -3.30 -5.99
C GLY A 129 -10.46 -2.70 -6.27
N ARG A 130 -11.03 -3.05 -7.44
CA ARG A 130 -12.35 -2.56 -7.87
C ARG A 130 -13.47 -2.94 -6.90
N ASP A 131 -13.45 -4.17 -6.39
CA ASP A 131 -14.53 -4.73 -5.56
C ASP A 131 -14.64 -4.08 -4.18
N ARG A 132 -13.53 -3.53 -3.68
CA ARG A 132 -13.49 -2.80 -2.40
C ARG A 132 -13.53 -1.28 -2.58
N CYS A 133 -13.78 -0.82 -3.81
CA CYS A 133 -13.87 0.59 -4.11
C CYS A 133 -15.19 1.16 -3.57
N ARG A 134 -15.09 2.20 -2.75
CA ARG A 134 -16.26 2.93 -2.23
C ARG A 134 -16.85 3.92 -3.23
N ARG A 135 -16.18 4.17 -4.36
CA ARG A 135 -16.68 5.05 -5.41
C ARG A 135 -17.63 4.25 -6.31
N ASN A 136 -18.71 4.89 -6.74
CA ASN A 136 -19.69 4.29 -7.65
C ASN A 136 -19.38 4.58 -9.13
N LEU A 137 -18.63 5.65 -9.39
CA LEU A 137 -18.25 6.08 -10.74
C LEU A 137 -16.82 5.65 -11.09
N ASP A 138 -16.66 5.15 -12.31
CA ASP A 138 -15.36 4.94 -12.93
C ASP A 138 -14.78 6.29 -13.36
N LEU A 139 -13.49 6.50 -13.07
CA LEU A 139 -12.74 7.71 -13.40
C LEU A 139 -11.82 7.45 -14.55
N CYS A 140 -11.53 8.50 -15.31
CA CYS A 140 -10.54 8.43 -16.37
C CYS A 140 -9.12 8.35 -15.80
N VAL A 141 -8.28 7.47 -16.36
CA VAL A 141 -6.87 7.29 -15.93
C VAL A 141 -5.99 8.49 -16.28
N LYS A 142 -6.36 9.25 -17.32
CA LYS A 142 -5.61 10.40 -17.84
C LYS A 142 -5.91 11.65 -17.02
N CYS A 143 -7.18 12.05 -16.89
CA CYS A 143 -7.56 13.31 -16.24
C CYS A 143 -8.23 13.17 -14.85
N GLY A 144 -8.61 11.96 -14.44
CA GLY A 144 -9.25 11.71 -13.15
C GLY A 144 -10.73 12.09 -13.03
N GLU A 145 -11.35 12.56 -14.11
CA GLU A 145 -12.77 12.91 -14.15
C GLU A 145 -13.66 11.71 -14.53
N PRO A 146 -14.90 11.64 -14.03
CA PRO A 146 -15.85 10.61 -14.41
C PRO A 146 -16.42 10.83 -15.83
N GLY A 147 -17.19 9.84 -16.33
CA GLY A 147 -18.04 10.00 -17.52
C GLY A 147 -17.42 9.65 -18.87
N HIS A 148 -16.17 9.18 -18.89
CA HIS A 148 -15.48 8.76 -20.12
C HIS A 148 -14.33 7.79 -19.80
N ARG A 149 -13.87 7.05 -20.80
CA ARG A 149 -12.69 6.18 -20.69
C ARG A 149 -11.41 6.93 -21.02
N GLY A 150 -10.26 6.35 -20.65
CA GLY A 150 -8.96 6.96 -20.91
C GLY A 150 -8.60 7.07 -22.39
N GLU A 151 -9.19 6.23 -23.24
CA GLU A 151 -8.96 6.23 -24.69
C GLU A 151 -9.60 7.45 -25.34
N GLU A 152 -10.85 7.76 -24.98
CA GLU A 152 -11.67 8.88 -25.48
C GLU A 152 -11.40 10.21 -24.75
N CYS A 153 -10.23 10.34 -24.12
CA CYS A 153 -9.92 11.49 -23.27
C CYS A 153 -8.94 12.45 -23.95
N ASP A 154 -9.45 13.63 -24.30
CA ASP A 154 -8.68 14.75 -24.85
C ASP A 154 -8.22 15.76 -23.80
N ARG A 155 -8.58 15.54 -22.52
CA ARG A 155 -8.21 16.40 -21.41
C ARG A 155 -6.74 16.22 -21.04
N SER A 156 -6.15 17.29 -20.49
CA SER A 156 -4.80 17.26 -19.94
C SER A 156 -4.64 16.19 -18.86
N HIS A 157 -3.44 15.62 -18.79
CA HIS A 157 -3.12 14.61 -17.82
C HIS A 157 -3.11 15.20 -16.41
N LYS A 158 -3.80 14.53 -15.47
CA LYS A 158 -3.86 14.93 -14.08
C LYS A 158 -3.91 13.70 -13.19
N CYS A 159 -2.88 13.56 -12.37
CA CYS A 159 -2.79 12.45 -11.44
C CYS A 159 -3.77 12.62 -10.27
N ILE A 160 -4.57 11.60 -9.99
CA ILE A 160 -5.55 11.61 -8.89
C ILE A 160 -4.85 11.63 -7.52
N ASP A 161 -3.66 11.03 -7.44
CA ASP A 161 -2.92 10.86 -6.22
C ASP A 161 -2.04 12.08 -5.91
N CYS A 162 -1.16 12.52 -6.82
CA CYS A 162 -0.24 13.65 -6.57
C CYS A 162 -0.70 15.00 -7.16
N LYS A 163 -1.76 15.01 -7.98
CA LYS A 163 -2.23 16.19 -8.73
C LYS A 163 -1.24 16.78 -9.75
N GLY A 164 -0.18 16.04 -10.11
CA GLY A 164 0.77 16.45 -11.15
C GLY A 164 0.32 16.12 -12.58
N ASP A 165 1.06 16.67 -13.56
CA ASP A 165 0.77 16.61 -14.99
C ASP A 165 1.21 15.27 -15.62
N HIS A 166 0.63 14.18 -15.14
CA HIS A 166 0.84 12.84 -15.68
C HIS A 166 -0.38 11.95 -15.38
N PRO A 167 -0.61 10.89 -16.16
CA PRO A 167 -1.71 9.96 -15.88
C PRO A 167 -1.48 9.23 -14.55
N ALA A 168 -2.57 8.73 -13.95
CA ALA A 168 -2.50 7.96 -12.71
C ALA A 168 -1.71 6.63 -12.84
N SER A 169 -1.47 6.15 -14.06
CA SER A 169 -0.66 4.98 -14.38
C SER A 169 0.85 5.25 -14.43
N SER A 170 1.28 6.52 -14.39
CA SER A 170 2.69 6.86 -14.53
C SER A 170 3.54 6.37 -13.35
N LYS A 171 4.69 5.76 -13.67
CA LYS A 171 5.69 5.31 -12.68
C LYS A 171 6.49 6.46 -12.08
N ASN A 172 6.45 7.63 -12.70
CA ASN A 172 7.17 8.82 -12.24
C ASN A 172 6.40 9.60 -11.16
N CYS A 173 5.23 9.10 -10.74
CA CYS A 173 4.45 9.70 -9.68
C CYS A 173 5.22 9.64 -8.34
N PRO A 174 5.33 10.72 -7.56
CA PRO A 174 5.96 10.68 -6.22
C PRO A 174 5.19 9.77 -5.25
N LYS A 175 3.90 9.54 -5.49
CA LYS A 175 3.09 8.56 -4.74
C LYS A 175 3.23 7.12 -5.24
N TYR A 176 4.11 6.87 -6.21
CA TYR A 176 4.55 5.52 -6.57
C TYR A 176 5.52 4.92 -5.54
N LEU A 177 5.59 5.49 -4.33
CA LEU A 177 6.29 4.95 -3.17
C LEU A 177 5.82 3.52 -2.83
N GLU A 178 4.56 3.20 -3.09
CA GLU A 178 4.03 1.85 -2.93
C GLU A 178 4.86 0.79 -3.68
N GLN A 179 5.50 1.14 -4.80
CA GLN A 179 6.43 0.21 -5.47
C GLN A 179 7.70 -0.03 -4.66
N ALA A 180 8.26 1.01 -4.03
CA ALA A 180 9.42 0.87 -3.15
C ALA A 180 9.09 -0.01 -1.94
N ILE A 181 7.89 0.16 -1.36
CA ILE A 181 7.38 -0.70 -0.27
C ILE A 181 7.28 -2.16 -0.72
N LEU A 182 6.71 -2.41 -1.90
CA LEU A 182 6.59 -3.78 -2.44
C LEU A 182 7.95 -4.40 -2.78
N ARG A 183 8.92 -3.60 -3.25
CA ARG A 183 10.30 -4.04 -3.47
C ARG A 183 10.95 -4.44 -2.15
N TYR A 184 10.94 -3.56 -1.17
CA TYR A 184 11.52 -3.82 0.16
C TYR A 184 10.92 -5.09 0.76
N ARG A 185 9.59 -5.22 0.69
CA ARG A 185 8.87 -6.42 1.13
C ARG A 185 9.31 -7.69 0.40
N ALA A 186 9.44 -7.64 -0.93
CA ALA A 186 9.85 -8.81 -1.71
C ALA A 186 11.27 -9.28 -1.35
N HIS A 187 12.18 -8.35 -1.04
CA HIS A 187 13.56 -8.66 -0.69
C HIS A 187 13.73 -9.12 0.76
N ASN A 188 12.98 -8.55 1.71
CA ASN A 188 13.19 -8.77 3.14
C ASN A 188 12.18 -9.73 3.79
N GLY A 189 11.10 -10.11 3.10
CA GLY A 189 10.08 -11.01 3.66
C GLY A 189 9.12 -10.36 4.66
N ASP A 190 9.19 -9.03 4.82
CA ASP A 190 8.43 -8.30 5.84
C ASP A 190 6.92 -8.19 5.55
N THR A 191 6.15 -7.88 6.60
CA THR A 191 4.77 -7.43 6.42
C THR A 191 4.72 -6.09 5.68
N PHE A 192 3.61 -5.79 4.99
CA PHE A 192 3.45 -4.52 4.29
C PHE A 192 3.60 -3.30 5.22
N GLY A 193 3.15 -3.41 6.48
CA GLY A 193 3.27 -2.33 7.47
C GLY A 193 4.72 -2.06 7.87
N GLN A 194 5.49 -3.11 8.13
CA GLN A 194 6.92 -3.01 8.46
C GLN A 194 7.71 -2.45 7.26
N ALA A 195 7.50 -3.00 6.06
CA ALA A 195 8.15 -2.52 4.85
C ALA A 195 7.85 -1.04 4.59
N ARG A 196 6.60 -0.61 4.81
CA ARG A 196 6.23 0.80 4.69
C ARG A 196 6.95 1.67 5.72
N ALA A 197 7.03 1.24 6.97
CA ALA A 197 7.74 1.98 8.00
C ALA A 197 9.23 2.14 7.65
N ALA A 198 9.88 1.06 7.20
CA ALA A 198 11.29 1.09 6.81
C ALA A 198 11.54 2.05 5.62
N VAL A 199 10.77 1.92 4.54
CA VAL A 199 10.92 2.77 3.35
C VAL A 199 10.63 4.24 3.65
N VAL A 200 9.61 4.54 4.48
CA VAL A 200 9.31 5.93 4.87
C VAL A 200 10.46 6.53 5.69
N VAL A 201 11.08 5.74 6.57
CA VAL A 201 12.26 6.18 7.34
C VAL A 201 13.45 6.45 6.41
N GLU A 202 13.71 5.59 5.43
CA GLU A 202 14.78 5.81 4.44
C GLU A 202 14.56 7.08 3.62
N VAL A 203 13.36 7.27 3.06
CA VAL A 203 13.01 8.48 2.30
C VAL A 203 13.08 9.74 3.19
N ALA A 204 12.70 9.64 4.46
CA ALA A 204 12.81 10.76 5.41
C ALA A 204 14.27 11.12 5.76
N LYS A 205 15.23 10.18 5.64
CA LYS A 205 16.65 10.49 5.81
C LYS A 205 17.21 11.28 4.63
N GLU A 206 16.77 10.96 3.42
CA GLU A 206 17.15 11.68 2.19
C GLU A 206 16.52 13.08 2.16
N VAL A 207 15.23 13.17 2.51
CA VAL A 207 14.53 14.43 2.71
C VAL A 207 14.79 14.89 4.14
N ARG A 208 16.03 15.24 4.50
CA ARG A 208 16.35 15.81 5.82
C ARG A 208 15.34 16.94 6.11
N PRO A 209 14.35 16.75 6.99
CA PRO A 209 13.45 17.85 7.31
C PRO A 209 14.32 18.91 7.99
N LYS A 210 14.15 20.18 7.60
CA LYS A 210 14.82 21.29 8.29
C LYS A 210 14.56 21.11 9.78
N LEU A 211 15.61 21.04 10.59
CA LEU A 211 15.43 20.96 12.04
C LEU A 211 14.59 22.15 12.49
N TYR A 212 13.80 21.99 13.54
CA TYR A 212 13.05 23.09 14.14
C TYR A 212 13.96 24.32 14.37
N ALA A 213 15.18 24.10 14.87
CA ALA A 213 16.20 25.13 15.05
C ALA A 213 16.73 25.78 13.76
N GLN A 214 16.54 25.18 12.59
CA GLN A 214 16.84 25.78 11.27
C GLN A 214 15.64 26.54 10.70
N ALA A 215 14.41 26.10 11.00
CA ALA A 215 13.18 26.80 10.60
C ALA A 215 13.05 28.15 11.31
N VAL A 216 13.49 28.25 12.57
CA VAL A 216 13.42 29.48 13.37
C VAL A 216 14.52 30.51 13.01
N ARG A 217 15.61 30.11 12.35
CA ARG A 217 16.67 31.04 11.89
C ARG A 217 16.23 31.91 10.72
N GLY A 218 15.25 31.45 9.95
CA GLY A 218 14.53 32.31 9.02
C GLY A 218 13.51 33.11 9.81
N GLY A 219 13.93 34.23 10.39
CA GLY A 219 13.00 35.16 11.05
C GLY A 219 11.79 35.47 10.15
N PRO A 220 10.68 35.99 10.71
CA PRO A 220 9.47 36.27 9.95
C PRO A 220 9.84 37.08 8.70
N ALA A 221 9.36 36.63 7.53
CA ALA A 221 9.58 37.34 6.28
C ALA A 221 9.23 38.81 6.51
N ARG A 222 10.22 39.68 6.36
CA ARG A 222 10.06 41.13 6.49
C ARG A 222 8.91 41.51 5.56
N ARG A 223 7.77 41.94 6.12
CA ARG A 223 6.70 42.54 5.32
C ARG A 223 7.34 43.70 4.58
N VAL A 224 7.47 43.57 3.26
CA VAL A 224 7.76 44.71 2.41
C VAL A 224 6.55 45.61 2.54
N THR A 225 6.65 46.66 3.33
CA THR A 225 5.67 47.75 3.32
C THR A 225 5.70 48.33 1.92
N ALA A 226 4.60 48.18 1.19
CA ALA A 226 4.40 48.90 -0.06
C ALA A 226 4.53 50.41 0.22
N PRO A 227 5.19 51.19 -0.64
CA PRO A 227 5.25 52.63 -0.46
C PRO A 227 3.84 53.22 -0.55
N VAL A 228 3.47 53.99 0.46
CA VAL A 228 2.24 54.78 0.49
C VAL A 228 2.45 55.94 -0.48
N THR A 229 1.89 55.83 -1.68
CA THR A 229 1.77 56.97 -2.59
C THR A 229 0.56 57.79 -2.14
N THR A 230 0.80 58.92 -1.49
CA THR A 230 -0.24 59.92 -1.22
C THR A 230 -0.66 60.58 -2.52
N GLN A 231 -1.91 60.37 -2.93
CA GLN A 231 -2.59 61.27 -3.87
C GLN A 231 -3.86 61.78 -3.20
N ASN A 232 -3.80 63.03 -2.77
CA ASN A 232 -4.98 63.82 -2.43
C ASN A 232 -5.76 64.09 -3.71
N LYS A 233 -7.01 63.63 -3.77
CA LYS A 233 -8.04 64.31 -4.55
C LYS A 233 -9.39 64.12 -3.86
N THR A 234 -9.82 65.21 -3.24
CA THR A 234 -11.19 65.50 -2.82
C THR A 234 -12.14 65.38 -4.00
N GLU A 235 -13.24 64.63 -3.85
CA GLU A 235 -14.62 65.15 -3.88
C GLU A 235 -15.66 64.01 -3.89
N ASN A 236 -16.45 63.99 -2.80
CA ASN A 236 -17.87 63.65 -2.67
C ASN A 236 -18.44 62.32 -3.23
N LEU A 237 -18.73 61.40 -2.30
CA LEU A 237 -19.86 60.46 -2.38
C LEU A 237 -20.87 60.81 -1.27
N PRO A 238 -22.19 60.78 -1.52
CA PRO A 238 -23.18 60.92 -0.46
C PRO A 238 -23.32 59.63 0.35
N ILE A 239 -23.56 59.82 1.64
CA ILE A 239 -23.70 58.83 2.71
C ILE A 239 -25.09 58.20 2.67
N ALA A 240 -25.18 56.88 2.80
CA ALA A 240 -26.40 56.20 3.28
C ALA A 240 -26.06 54.94 4.12
N GLN A 241 -25.91 55.19 5.42
CA GLN A 241 -26.40 54.44 6.59
C GLN A 241 -26.48 52.90 6.58
N ASN A 242 -25.73 52.33 7.54
CA ASN A 242 -25.87 50.98 8.07
C ASN A 242 -27.27 50.67 8.61
N SER A 243 -27.75 49.44 8.40
CA SER A 243 -28.59 48.76 9.39
C SER A 243 -28.23 47.29 9.50
N ALA A 244 -28.01 46.88 10.74
CA ALA A 244 -27.61 45.56 11.17
C ALA A 244 -28.75 44.54 10.99
N THR A 245 -28.42 43.32 10.57
CA THR A 245 -29.17 42.12 10.99
C THR A 245 -28.23 40.94 11.23
N LYS A 246 -28.25 40.47 12.49
CA LYS A 246 -27.72 39.18 12.93
C LYS A 246 -28.49 38.06 12.21
N LYS A 247 -27.81 37.03 11.70
CA LYS A 247 -28.45 35.73 11.44
C LYS A 247 -27.62 34.58 12.00
N ALA A 248 -28.34 33.76 12.76
CA ALA A 248 -27.89 32.68 13.61
C ALA A 248 -27.63 31.37 12.84
N ARG A 249 -26.90 30.50 13.53
CA ARG A 249 -26.57 29.10 13.23
C ARG A 249 -27.84 28.22 13.29
N PRO A 250 -28.10 27.34 12.31
CA PRO A 250 -29.13 26.30 12.46
C PRO A 250 -28.53 25.02 13.07
N THR A 251 -29.09 24.61 14.20
CA THR A 251 -29.08 23.23 14.73
C THR A 251 -30.20 22.45 14.05
N ASN A 252 -29.97 21.19 13.70
CA ASN A 252 -31.07 20.29 13.32
C ASN A 252 -30.85 18.91 13.93
N ASP A 253 -31.71 18.60 14.91
CA ASP A 253 -31.86 17.30 15.55
C ASP A 253 -33.01 16.52 14.89
N LYS A 254 -32.88 15.19 14.92
CA LYS A 254 -33.67 14.15 14.21
C LYS A 254 -35.17 14.11 14.54
N PRO A 255 -35.92 13.33 13.73
CA PRO A 255 -36.71 12.25 14.34
C PRO A 255 -36.38 10.85 13.79
N LYS A 256 -36.47 9.85 14.68
CA LYS A 256 -36.42 8.41 14.40
C LYS A 256 -37.74 7.93 13.78
N ALA A 257 -37.68 7.04 12.81
CA ALA A 257 -38.78 6.13 12.47
C ALA A 257 -38.24 4.69 12.42
N ASN A 258 -38.98 3.78 13.06
CA ASN A 258 -38.73 2.36 13.25
C ASN A 258 -39.82 1.57 12.50
N LYS A 259 -39.58 0.27 12.22
CA LYS A 259 -40.46 -0.81 11.65
C LYS A 259 -39.96 -1.34 10.30
N THR A 260 -39.91 -2.64 9.95
CA THR A 260 -40.05 -3.96 10.62
C THR A 260 -39.49 -5.00 9.63
N ARG A 261 -38.98 -6.14 10.11
CA ARG A 261 -38.64 -7.36 9.33
C ARG A 261 -39.91 -8.09 8.84
N THR A 262 -39.84 -8.74 7.67
CA THR A 262 -40.36 -10.10 7.39
C THR A 262 -39.68 -10.73 6.16
N PRO A 263 -39.70 -12.07 5.97
CA PRO A 263 -38.73 -12.84 5.17
C PRO A 263 -39.31 -13.54 3.90
N ASN A 264 -38.42 -14.30 3.23
CA ASN A 264 -38.59 -15.28 2.11
C ASN A 264 -38.78 -14.67 0.70
N ILE A 265 -38.16 -15.19 -0.37
CA ILE A 265 -37.82 -16.58 -0.76
C ILE A 265 -36.35 -16.69 -1.19
#